data_AF-A0A317JHT3-F1
#
_entry.id   AF-A0A317JHT3-F1
#
_cell.length_a   1.000
_cell.length_b   1.000
_cell.length_c   1.000
_cell.angle_alpha   90.00
_cell.angle_beta   90.00
_cell.angle_gamma   90.00
#
_symmetry.space_group_name_H-M   'P 1'
#
loop_
_entity.id
_entity.type
_entity.pdbx_description
1 polymer ?
#
loop_
_entity_poly.entity_id
_entity_poly.type
_entity_poly.pdbx_seq_one_letter_code
_entity_poly.pdbx_strand_id
1 'polypeptide(L)'
;MALGAGIQRVSYKVQEGVQVTFSTILVWWVKFMSALFLGFTFSLIIQEIMQFRFLGFLFALTVATSALLKVMQRWSLITTIVFDLIWVLVGLALKMYILLAP
;
A
#
# COMPACT_ATOMS: atom_id res chain seq x y z
N MET A 1 14.65 46.92 2.20
CA MET A 1 15.14 45.75 2.98
C MET A 1 14.02 44.89 3.59
N ALA A 2 12.82 45.41 3.87
CA ALA A 2 11.72 44.61 4.44
C ALA A 2 11.07 43.58 3.49
N LEU A 3 10.97 43.89 2.19
CA LEU A 3 10.38 42.99 1.18
C LEU A 3 11.21 41.72 0.94
N GLY A 4 12.55 41.82 1.00
CA GLY A 4 13.45 40.67 0.85
C GLY A 4 13.31 39.64 1.97
N ALA A 5 13.06 40.10 3.21
CA ALA A 5 12.83 39.23 4.36
C ALA A 5 11.49 38.49 4.29
N GLY A 6 10.45 39.12 3.72
CA GLY A 6 9.16 38.48 3.46
C GLY A 6 9.26 37.37 2.40
N ILE A 7 9.97 37.64 1.30
CA ILE A 7 10.17 36.69 0.20
C ILE A 7 11.02 35.48 0.65
N GLN A 8 12.06 35.70 1.46
CA GLN A 8 12.87 34.60 2.01
C GLN A 8 12.08 33.69 2.95
N ARG A 9 11.18 34.23 3.77
CA ARG A 9 10.30 33.44 4.65
C ARG A 9 9.27 32.62 3.86
N VAL A 10 8.73 33.17 2.78
CA VAL A 10 7.82 32.43 1.89
C VAL A 10 8.58 31.31 1.18
N SER A 11 9.79 31.57 0.69
CA SER A 11 10.63 30.56 0.02
C SER A 11 10.98 29.39 0.96
N TYR A 12 11.32 29.68 2.21
CA TYR A 12 11.61 28.64 3.22
C TYR A 12 10.39 27.77 3.54
N LYS A 13 9.22 28.40 3.75
CA LYS A 13 7.95 27.69 3.99
C LYS A 13 7.51 26.83 2.80
N VAL A 14 7.75 27.30 1.58
CA VAL A 14 7.47 26.54 0.35
C VAL A 14 8.44 25.36 0.24
N GLN A 15 9.74 25.55 0.48
CA GLN A 15 10.73 24.47 0.42
C GLN A 15 10.46 23.38 1.46
N GLU A 16 10.12 23.76 2.69
CA GLU A 16 9.78 22.83 3.76
C GLU A 16 8.45 22.11 3.47
N GLY A 17 7.42 22.83 3.01
CA GLY A 17 6.14 22.23 2.61
C GLY A 17 6.27 21.25 1.44
N VAL A 18 7.14 21.54 0.47
CA VAL A 18 7.44 20.66 -0.66
C VAL A 18 8.14 19.39 -0.18
N GLN A 19 9.14 19.50 0.69
CA GLN A 19 9.84 18.32 1.24
C GLN A 19 8.93 17.40 2.03
N VAL A 20 8.05 17.95 2.87
CA VAL A 20 7.08 17.16 3.65
C VAL A 20 6.07 16.46 2.74
N THR A 21 5.61 17.15 1.68
CA THR A 21 4.68 16.58 0.69
C THR A 21 5.31 15.40 -0.06
N PHE A 22 6.56 15.52 -0.49
CA PHE A 22 7.28 14.42 -1.17
C PHE A 22 7.46 13.19 -0.27
N SER A 23 7.81 13.38 1.01
CA SER A 23 7.93 12.24 1.93
C SER A 23 6.58 11.52 2.12
N THR A 24 5.50 12.28 2.24
CA THR A 24 4.15 11.75 2.47
C THR A 24 3.61 11.04 1.22
N ILE A 25 3.86 11.59 0.03
CA ILE A 25 3.44 10.96 -1.23
C ILE A 25 4.14 9.60 -1.41
N LEU A 26 5.43 9.52 -1.06
CA LEU A 26 6.22 8.30 -1.21
C LEU A 26 5.72 7.21 -0.26
N VAL A 27 5.45 7.57 1.01
CA VAL A 27 4.83 6.67 1.98
C VAL A 27 3.48 6.15 1.48
N TRP A 28 2.65 7.04 0.93
CA TRP A 28 1.34 6.67 0.41
C TRP A 28 1.45 5.73 -0.80
N TRP A 29 2.38 5.99 -1.71
CA TRP A 29 2.65 5.14 -2.86
C TRP A 29 3.09 3.72 -2.48
N VAL A 30 3.99 3.60 -1.51
CA VAL A 30 4.46 2.28 -1.02
C VAL A 30 3.29 1.50 -0.43
N LYS A 31 2.47 2.14 0.41
CA LYS A 31 1.27 1.51 0.99
C LYS A 31 0.26 1.10 -0.09
N PHE A 32 0.07 1.93 -1.11
CA PHE A 32 -0.81 1.64 -2.22
C PHE A 32 -0.34 0.42 -3.01
N MET A 33 0.95 0.33 -3.31
CA MET A 33 1.52 -0.84 -3.99
C MET A 33 1.34 -2.12 -3.15
N SER A 34 1.71 -2.12 -1.87
CA SER A 34 1.52 -3.32 -1.01
C SER A 34 0.06 -3.73 -0.88
N ALA A 35 -0.86 -2.77 -0.68
CA ALA A 35 -2.28 -3.06 -0.60
C ALA A 35 -2.85 -3.61 -1.92
N LEU A 36 -2.34 -3.14 -3.07
CA LEU A 36 -2.73 -3.64 -4.39
C LEU A 36 -2.26 -5.07 -4.60
N PHE A 37 -1.01 -5.40 -4.25
CA PHE A 37 -0.50 -6.78 -4.37
C PHE A 37 -1.29 -7.77 -3.49
N LEU A 38 -1.54 -7.39 -2.24
CA LEU A 38 -2.35 -8.22 -1.33
C LEU A 38 -3.80 -8.30 -1.80
N GLY A 39 -4.40 -7.17 -2.19
CA GLY A 39 -5.77 -7.13 -2.71
C GLY A 39 -5.93 -7.97 -3.97
N PHE A 40 -4.93 -7.98 -4.85
CA PHE A 40 -4.88 -8.83 -6.04
C PHE A 40 -4.83 -10.32 -5.67
N THR A 41 -3.99 -10.68 -4.71
CA THR A 41 -3.90 -12.05 -4.20
C THR A 41 -5.23 -12.52 -3.60
N PHE A 42 -5.86 -11.71 -2.74
CA PHE A 42 -7.18 -12.01 -2.18
C PHE A 42 -8.25 -12.12 -3.26
N SER A 43 -8.24 -11.22 -4.25
CA SER A 43 -9.20 -11.23 -5.34
C SER A 43 -9.08 -12.50 -6.19
N LEU A 44 -7.86 -12.96 -6.46
CA LEU A 44 -7.63 -14.23 -7.17
C LEU A 44 -8.16 -15.43 -6.37
N ILE A 45 -7.90 -15.48 -5.07
CA ILE A 45 -8.42 -16.55 -4.20
C ILE A 45 -9.95 -16.56 -4.21
N ILE A 46 -10.59 -15.40 -4.07
CA ILE A 46 -12.05 -15.28 -4.10
C ILE A 46 -12.61 -15.69 -5.47
N GLN A 47 -11.92 -15.30 -6.56
CA GLN A 47 -12.31 -15.68 -7.91
C GLN A 47 -12.27 -17.20 -8.11
N GLU A 48 -11.24 -17.87 -7.59
CA GLU A 48 -11.10 -19.33 -7.69
C GLU A 48 -12.21 -20.05 -6.92
N ILE A 49 -12.55 -19.58 -5.72
CA ILE A 49 -13.58 -20.20 -4.86
C ILE A 49 -14.98 -19.98 -5.42
N MET A 50 -15.31 -18.78 -5.88
CA MET A 50 -16.67 -18.41 -6.27
C MET A 50 -16.94 -18.48 -7.77
N GLN A 51 -15.91 -18.73 -8.59
CA GLN A 51 -15.97 -18.86 -10.05
C GLN A 51 -16.66 -17.69 -10.76
N PHE A 52 -16.47 -16.46 -10.27
CA PHE A 52 -17.05 -15.27 -10.87
C PHE A 52 -16.31 -14.82 -12.14
N ARG A 53 -17.05 -14.21 -13.09
CA ARG A 53 -16.49 -13.58 -14.30
C ARG A 53 -15.74 -12.28 -13.98
N PHE A 54 -15.09 -11.72 -15.00
CA PHE A 54 -14.25 -10.52 -14.93
C PHE A 54 -14.84 -9.33 -14.14
N LEU A 55 -16.15 -9.07 -14.24
CA LEU A 55 -16.78 -7.96 -13.51
C LEU A 55 -16.75 -8.17 -11.99
N GLY A 56 -16.96 -9.41 -11.53
CA GLY A 56 -16.87 -9.78 -10.11
C GLY A 56 -15.44 -9.71 -9.59
N PHE A 57 -14.47 -10.06 -10.44
CA PHE A 57 -13.05 -9.92 -10.11
C PHE A 57 -12.64 -8.46 -9.88
N LEU A 58 -13.04 -7.53 -10.76
CA LEU A 58 -12.75 -6.10 -10.57
C LEU A 58 -13.39 -5.54 -9.29
N PHE A 59 -14.60 -5.99 -8.97
CA PHE A 59 -15.27 -5.61 -7.73
C PHE A 59 -14.53 -6.15 -6.50
N ALA A 60 -14.19 -7.45 -6.48
CA ALA A 60 -13.44 -8.06 -5.39
C ALA A 60 -12.06 -7.38 -5.21
N LEU A 61 -11.36 -7.09 -6.31
CA LEU A 61 -10.08 -6.39 -6.30
C LEU A 61 -10.17 -5.00 -5.68
N THR A 62 -11.13 -4.19 -6.13
CA THR A 62 -11.30 -2.81 -5.64
C THR A 62 -11.74 -2.78 -4.18
N VAL A 63 -12.65 -3.67 -3.77
CA VAL A 63 -13.08 -3.81 -2.37
C VAL A 63 -11.93 -4.30 -1.48
N ALA A 64 -11.20 -5.34 -1.88
CA ALA A 64 -10.06 -5.85 -1.10
C ALA A 64 -8.94 -4.81 -0.98
N THR A 65 -8.57 -4.17 -2.10
CA THR A 65 -7.53 -3.12 -2.10
C THR A 65 -7.93 -1.92 -1.25
N SER A 66 -9.17 -1.44 -1.35
CA SER A 66 -9.65 -0.31 -0.54
C SER A 66 -9.77 -0.64 0.94
N ALA A 67 -10.19 -1.86 1.29
CA ALA A 67 -10.23 -2.34 2.67
C ALA A 67 -8.81 -2.38 3.28
N LEU A 68 -7.83 -2.94 2.56
CA LEU A 68 -6.45 -3.01 3.00
C LEU A 68 -5.81 -1.63 3.12
N LEU A 69 -6.04 -0.73 2.15
CA LEU A 69 -5.59 0.66 2.22
C LEU A 69 -6.12 1.38 3.46
N LYS A 70 -7.40 1.18 3.80
CA LYS A 70 -8.03 1.79 4.98
C LYS A 70 -7.39 1.31 6.29
N VAL A 71 -7.01 0.04 6.35
CA VAL A 71 -6.28 -0.53 7.50
C VAL A 71 -4.85 0.04 7.56
N MET A 72 -4.15 0.08 6.44
CA MET A 72 -2.77 0.55 6.34
C MET A 72 -2.61 2.08 6.49
N GLN A 73 -3.69 2.86 6.40
CA GLN A 73 -3.63 4.32 6.51
C GLN A 73 -3.04 4.77 7.85
N ARG A 74 -3.31 4.05 8.95
CA ARG A 74 -2.81 4.38 10.30
C ARG A 74 -1.40 3.85 10.60
N TRP A 75 -0.82 3.05 9.72
CA TRP A 75 0.43 2.33 9.98
C TRP A 75 1.65 3.20 9.64
N SER A 76 2.77 3.01 10.32
CA SER A 76 4.05 3.62 9.93
C SER A 76 4.67 2.86 8.74
N LEU A 77 5.59 3.50 8.00
CA LEU A 77 6.33 2.85 6.92
C LEU A 77 7.01 1.56 7.38
N ILE A 78 7.61 1.58 8.57
CA ILE A 78 8.31 0.42 9.15
C ILE A 78 7.34 -0.72 9.36
N THR A 79 6.16 -0.44 9.95
CA THR A 79 5.13 -1.48 10.12
C THR A 79 4.61 -2.03 8.80
N THR A 80 4.51 -1.20 7.75
CA THR A 80 4.12 -1.68 6.40
C THR A 80 5.15 -2.64 5.82
N ILE A 81 6.45 -2.31 5.91
CA ILE A 81 7.52 -3.17 5.39
C ILE A 81 7.63 -4.48 6.18
N VAL A 82 7.56 -4.40 7.52
CA VAL A 82 7.59 -5.60 8.37
C VAL A 82 6.40 -6.51 8.08
N PHE A 83 5.22 -5.95 7.89
CA PHE A 83 4.03 -6.71 7.53
C PHE A 83 4.16 -7.39 6.17
N ASP A 84 4.69 -6.68 5.16
CA ASP A 84 4.95 -7.24 3.83
C ASP A 84 5.91 -8.44 3.92
N LEU A 85 7.00 -8.30 4.67
CA LEU A 85 7.96 -9.37 4.92
C LEU A 85 7.33 -10.60 5.60
N ILE A 86 6.47 -10.38 6.60
CA ILE A 86 5.75 -11.46 7.29
C ILE A 86 4.81 -12.16 6.31
N TRP A 87 4.06 -11.42 5.49
CA TRP A 87 3.15 -12.00 4.49
C TRP A 87 3.87 -12.84 3.45
N VAL A 88 5.03 -12.37 2.98
CA VAL A 88 5.89 -13.13 2.06
C VAL A 88 6.36 -14.42 2.72
N LEU A 89 6.80 -14.37 3.99
CA LEU A 89 7.19 -15.56 4.77
C LEU A 89 6.03 -16.56 4.92
N VAL A 90 4.83 -16.07 5.23
CA VAL A 90 3.62 -16.91 5.34
C VAL A 90 3.28 -17.56 4.01
N GLY A 91 3.37 -16.83 2.90
CA GLY A 91 3.15 -17.37 1.56
C GLY A 91 4.17 -18.45 1.19
N LEU A 92 5.45 -18.25 1.51
CA LEU A 92 6.51 -19.26 1.34
C LEU A 92 6.27 -20.50 2.19
N ALA A 93 5.87 -20.32 3.46
CA ALA A 93 5.52 -21.43 4.33
C ALA A 93 4.32 -22.22 3.79
N LEU A 94 3.24 -21.55 3.37
CA LEU A 94 2.09 -22.21 2.75
C LEU A 94 2.48 -22.96 1.47
N LYS A 95 3.33 -22.37 0.61
CA LYS A 95 3.81 -23.04 -0.61
C LYS A 95 4.52 -24.36 -0.28
N MET A 96 5.35 -24.38 0.76
CA MET A 96 6.01 -25.61 1.21
C MET A 96 5.01 -26.64 1.73
N TYR A 97 4.00 -26.22 2.49
CA TYR A 97 2.92 -27.11 2.96
C TYR A 97 2.10 -27.70 1.81
N ILE A 98 1.73 -26.89 0.81
CA ILE A 98 0.97 -27.36 -0.36
C ILE A 98 1.80 -28.34 -1.20
N LEU A 99 3.11 -28.09 -1.35
CA LEU A 99 4.01 -28.98 -2.10
C LEU A 99 4.33 -30.30 -1.36
N LEU A 100 4.21 -30.32 -0.03
CA LEU A 100 4.48 -31.49 0.80
C LEU A 100 3.23 -32.36 0.99
N ALA A 101 2.04 -31.89 0.62
CA ALA A 101 0.83 -32.68 0.61
C ALA A 101 0.73 -33.45 -0.73
N PRO A 102 0.97 -34.78 -0.75
CA PRO A 102 0.62 -35.64 -1.89
C PRO A 102 -0.89 -35.78 -2.07
#